data_AF-A0A967APV7-F1
#
_entry.id   AF-A0A967APV7-F1
#
_cell.length_a   1.000
_cell.length_b   1.000
_cell.length_c   1.000
_cell.angle_alpha   90.00
_cell.angle_beta   90.00
_cell.angle_gamma   90.00
#
_symmetry.space_group_name_H-M   'P 1'
#
loop_
_entity.id
_entity.type
_entity.pdbx_description
1 polymer ?
#
loop_
_entity_poly.entity_id
_entity_poly.type
_entity_poly.pdbx_seq_one_letter_code
_entity_poly.pdbx_strand_id
1 'polypeptide(L)'
;MSTLPLMFKKEGLVEKHQVEGVDPSDRYFNRMILVSRTATGYSAKVMYEAFIVESRSHQTIAAAVKELVGKLQESGFSRLRTRANFKGTRYLAEKETWIDYPDLP
;
A
#
# COMPACT_ATOMS: atom_id res chain seq x y z
N MET A 1 18.44 14.18 -35.01
CA MET A 1 18.05 13.12 -34.07
C MET A 1 17.33 13.76 -32.90
N SER A 2 15.99 13.68 -32.87
CA SER A 2 15.20 14.21 -31.76
C SER A 2 15.16 13.15 -30.66
N THR A 3 15.93 13.37 -29.60
CA THR A 3 15.81 12.60 -28.36
C THR A 3 14.57 13.08 -27.62
N LEU A 4 13.44 12.42 -27.89
CA LEU A 4 12.23 12.53 -27.08
C LEU A 4 12.62 12.31 -25.60
N PRO A 5 12.37 13.26 -24.68
CA PRO A 5 12.64 13.05 -23.27
C PRO A 5 11.78 11.90 -22.77
N LEU A 6 12.39 11.03 -21.95
CA LEU A 6 11.77 9.89 -21.30
C LEU A 6 10.36 10.25 -20.81
N MET A 7 9.39 9.46 -21.27
CA MET A 7 8.00 9.43 -20.82
C MET A 7 7.83 9.99 -19.40
N PHE A 8 7.13 11.12 -19.28
CA PHE A 8 6.48 11.53 -18.05
C PHE A 8 5.59 10.36 -17.60
N LYS A 9 6.11 9.49 -16.72
CA LYS A 9 5.29 8.47 -16.08
C LYS A 9 4.29 9.23 -15.22
N LYS A 10 3.09 9.39 -15.77
CA LYS A 10 1.98 10.16 -15.19
C LYS A 10 1.80 9.80 -13.71
N GLU A 11 1.76 10.80 -12.85
CA GLU A 11 1.39 10.62 -11.45
C GLU A 11 0.00 9.99 -11.35
N GLY A 12 -0.25 9.31 -10.23
CA GLY A 12 -1.52 8.64 -9.97
C GLY A 12 -1.38 7.16 -9.64
N LEU A 13 -2.52 6.48 -9.55
CA LEU A 13 -2.62 5.10 -9.10
C LEU A 13 -1.84 4.13 -10.01
N VAL A 14 -0.94 3.35 -9.42
CA VAL A 14 -0.10 2.37 -10.12
C VAL A 14 -0.33 0.93 -9.66
N GLU A 15 -0.62 0.71 -8.38
CA GLU A 15 -0.90 -0.62 -7.83
C GLU A 15 -2.01 -0.57 -6.78
N LYS A 16 -2.67 -1.70 -6.57
CA LYS A 16 -3.60 -1.90 -5.47
C LYS A 16 -3.18 -3.14 -4.69
N HIS A 17 -3.02 -2.96 -3.39
CA HIS A 17 -2.64 -4.03 -2.46
C HIS A 17 -3.81 -4.27 -1.52
N GLN A 18 -4.10 -5.53 -1.22
CA GLN A 18 -5.01 -5.88 -0.15
C GLN A 18 -4.27 -5.82 1.18
N VAL A 19 -4.92 -5.33 2.23
CA VAL A 19 -4.45 -5.41 3.61
C VAL A 19 -5.53 -6.08 4.46
N GLU A 20 -5.10 -6.98 5.33
CA GLU A 20 -5.95 -7.68 6.29
C GLU A 20 -5.28 -7.69 7.66
N GLY A 21 -6.10 -7.77 8.71
CA GLY A 21 -5.64 -7.93 10.09
C GLY A 21 -6.77 -7.73 11.08
N VAL A 22 -6.41 -7.32 12.30
CA VAL A 22 -7.32 -7.03 13.40
C VAL A 22 -7.23 -5.54 13.74
N ASP A 23 -8.38 -4.88 13.88
CA ASP A 23 -8.47 -3.47 14.27
C ASP A 23 -8.36 -3.28 15.79
N PRO A 24 -8.21 -2.05 16.30
CA PRO A 24 -8.07 -1.79 17.74
C PRO A 24 -9.28 -2.19 18.59
N SER A 25 -10.42 -2.51 17.97
CA SER A 25 -11.63 -3.00 18.63
C SER A 25 -11.75 -4.53 18.55
N ASP A 26 -10.66 -5.23 18.23
CA ASP A 26 -10.59 -6.69 18.05
C ASP A 26 -11.50 -7.22 16.92
N ARG A 27 -11.79 -6.39 15.92
CA ARG A 27 -12.58 -6.79 14.74
C ARG A 27 -11.64 -7.10 13.59
N TYR A 28 -11.93 -8.18 12.88
CA TYR A 28 -11.23 -8.45 11.62
C TYR A 28 -11.56 -7.35 10.58
N PHE A 29 -10.54 -6.87 9.88
CA PHE A 29 -10.71 -5.93 8.78
C PHE A 29 -9.97 -6.38 7.51
N ASN A 30 -10.50 -5.92 6.37
CA ASN A 30 -9.97 -6.17 5.03
C ASN A 30 -10.20 -4.94 4.17
N ARG A 31 -9.14 -4.32 3.65
CA ARG A 31 -9.23 -3.09 2.84
C ARG A 31 -8.21 -3.10 1.69
N MET A 32 -8.42 -2.17 0.76
CA MET A 32 -7.51 -1.95 -0.35
C MET A 32 -6.60 -0.75 -0.04
N ILE A 33 -5.30 -0.98 -0.05
CA ILE A 33 -4.27 0.04 -0.13
C ILE A 33 -4.16 0.48 -1.60
N LEU A 34 -4.26 1.79 -1.81
CA LEU A 34 -4.02 2.44 -3.09
C LEU A 34 -2.58 2.94 -3.12
N VAL A 35 -1.79 2.45 -4.07
CA VAL A 35 -0.40 2.90 -4.26
C VAL A 35 -0.34 3.82 -5.47
N SER A 36 0.06 5.06 -5.25
CA SER A 36 0.17 6.08 -6.29
C SER A 36 1.62 6.46 -6.53
N ARG A 37 1.97 6.66 -7.79
CA ARG A 37 3.20 7.36 -8.18
C ARG A 37 3.02 8.85 -7.94
N THR A 38 4.02 9.47 -7.33
CA THR A 38 4.12 10.90 -7.04
C THR A 38 5.36 11.48 -7.74
N ALA A 39 5.54 12.80 -7.70
CA ALA A 39 6.74 13.47 -8.21
C ALA A 39 8.06 12.90 -7.67
N THR A 40 8.05 12.43 -6.41
CA THR A 40 9.25 12.04 -5.66
C THR A 40 9.36 10.53 -5.40
N GLY A 41 8.42 9.72 -5.89
CA GLY A 41 8.42 8.27 -5.67
C GLY A 41 7.01 7.67 -5.66
N TYR A 42 6.68 6.92 -4.62
CA TYR A 42 5.41 6.25 -4.43
C TYR A 42 4.85 6.53 -3.04
N SER A 43 3.55 6.79 -2.94
CA SER A 43 2.82 6.84 -1.67
C SER A 43 1.76 5.75 -1.64
N ALA A 44 1.44 5.28 -0.44
CA ALA A 44 0.41 4.30 -0.17
C ALA A 44 -0.68 4.93 0.70
N LYS A 45 -1.95 4.63 0.44
CA LYS A 45 -3.08 5.15 1.18
C LYS A 45 -4.12 4.07 1.42
N VAL A 46 -4.67 4.01 2.63
CA VAL A 46 -5.81 3.15 2.98
C VAL A 46 -6.85 3.96 3.74
N MET A 47 -8.12 3.58 3.56
CA MET A 47 -9.24 4.12 4.32
C MET A 47 -10.01 2.95 4.95
N TYR A 48 -10.23 3.04 6.24
CA TYR A 48 -11.03 2.12 7.03
C TYR A 48 -12.05 2.91 7.85
N GLU A 49 -13.33 2.80 7.50
CA GLU A 49 -14.39 3.66 8.07
C GLU A 49 -14.02 5.15 7.86
N ALA A 50 -13.90 5.94 8.94
CA ALA A 50 -13.44 7.33 8.89
C ALA A 50 -11.91 7.49 9.07
N PHE A 51 -11.18 6.40 9.28
CA PHE A 51 -9.75 6.41 9.54
C PHE A 51 -8.95 6.31 8.23
N ILE A 52 -8.18 7.35 7.92
CA ILE A 52 -7.35 7.43 6.72
C ILE A 52 -5.88 7.41 7.14
N VAL A 53 -5.11 6.49 6.57
CA VAL A 53 -3.66 6.41 6.76
C VAL A 53 -2.97 6.54 5.42
N GLU A 54 -1.97 7.42 5.36
CA GLU A 54 -1.18 7.68 4.17
C GLU A 54 0.31 7.65 4.53
N SER A 55 1.10 6.98 3.69
CA SER A 55 2.55 6.97 3.76
C SER A 55 3.12 8.28 3.20
N ARG A 56 4.36 8.61 3.58
CA ARG A 56 5.18 9.56 2.81
C ARG A 56 5.52 8.97 1.44
N SER A 57 6.08 9.79 0.56
CA SER A 57 6.65 9.30 -0.69
C SER A 57 7.95 8.55 -0.43
N HIS A 58 8.06 7.33 -0.97
CA HIS A 58 9.26 6.48 -0.92
C HIS A 58 9.73 6.07 -2.31
N GLN A 59 10.99 5.67 -2.42
CA GLN A 59 11.57 5.24 -3.71
C GLN A 59 10.95 3.94 -4.25
N THR A 60 10.38 3.11 -3.38
CA THR A 60 9.77 1.83 -3.77
C THR A 60 8.35 1.70 -3.21
N ILE A 61 7.51 0.95 -3.94
CA ILE A 61 6.15 0.60 -3.50
C ILE A 61 6.18 -0.17 -2.19
N ALA A 62 7.10 -1.14 -2.06
CA ALA A 62 7.25 -1.94 -0.84
C ALA A 62 7.57 -1.07 0.39
N ALA A 63 8.43 -0.04 0.24
CA ALA A 63 8.73 0.89 1.32
C ALA A 63 7.51 1.74 1.72
N ALA A 64 6.75 2.23 0.73
CA ALA A 64 5.51 2.98 0.99
C ALA A 64 4.46 2.14 1.72
N VAL A 65 4.24 0.90 1.27
CA VAL A 65 3.32 -0.05 1.93
C VAL A 65 3.81 -0.38 3.34
N LYS A 66 5.11 -0.64 3.53
CA LYS A 66 5.67 -0.96 4.84
C LYS A 66 5.51 0.19 5.86
N GLU A 67 5.74 1.44 5.45
CA GLU A 67 5.52 2.58 6.35
C GLU A 67 4.03 2.74 6.70
N LEU A 68 3.12 2.57 5.73
CA LEU A 68 1.68 2.61 6.01
C LEU A 68 1.27 1.54 7.01
N VAL A 69 1.80 0.32 6.87
CA VAL A 69 1.56 -0.77 7.83
C VAL A 69 2.10 -0.39 9.21
N GLY A 70 3.31 0.19 9.31
CA GLY A 70 3.85 0.68 10.58
C GLY A 70 2.91 1.70 11.26
N LYS A 71 2.37 2.66 10.50
CA LYS A 71 1.38 3.63 11.01
C LYS A 71 0.08 2.98 11.49
N LEU A 72 -0.38 1.91 10.82
CA LEU A 72 -1.53 1.13 11.29
C LEU A 72 -1.18 0.44 12.62
N GLN A 73 0.00 -0.16 12.76
CA GLN A 73 0.43 -0.80 14.00
C GLN A 73 0.55 0.19 15.16
N GLU A 74 1.12 1.37 14.92
CA GLU A 74 1.17 2.47 15.88
C GLU A 74 -0.23 2.94 16.31
N SER A 75 -1.25 2.71 15.47
CA SER A 75 -2.65 3.02 15.76
C SER A 75 -3.42 1.86 16.40
N GLY A 76 -2.74 0.75 16.74
CA GLY A 76 -3.31 -0.40 17.45
C GLY A 76 -3.83 -1.53 16.55
N PHE A 77 -3.59 -1.47 15.25
CA PHE A 77 -3.90 -2.60 14.35
C PHE A 77 -2.85 -3.70 14.49
N SER A 78 -3.28 -4.96 14.44
CA SER A 78 -2.39 -6.12 14.63
C SER A 78 -2.64 -7.21 13.59
N ARG A 79 -1.75 -8.21 13.57
CA ARG A 79 -1.78 -9.38 12.69
C ARG A 79 -1.89 -9.00 11.22
N LEU A 80 -1.17 -7.92 10.86
CA LEU A 80 -1.27 -7.30 9.56
C LEU A 80 -0.57 -8.13 8.50
N ARG A 81 -1.23 -8.28 7.35
CA ARG A 81 -0.63 -8.85 6.15
C ARG A 81 -1.09 -8.10 4.92
N THR A 82 -0.24 -8.04 3.90
CA THR A 82 -0.58 -7.41 2.62
C THR A 82 -0.33 -8.33 1.43
N ARG A 83 -1.02 -8.09 0.33
CA ARG A 83 -0.81 -8.80 -0.94
C ARG A 83 -1.10 -7.89 -2.12
N ALA A 84 -0.23 -7.89 -3.13
CA ALA A 84 -0.50 -7.16 -4.36
C ALA A 84 -1.65 -7.82 -5.14
N ASN A 85 -2.76 -7.11 -5.31
CA ASN A 85 -3.90 -7.62 -6.07
C ASN A 85 -3.90 -7.09 -7.51
N PHE A 86 -3.42 -5.87 -7.74
CA PHE A 86 -3.38 -5.26 -9.07
C PHE A 86 -2.07 -4.52 -9.33
N LYS A 87 -1.57 -4.67 -10.56
CA LYS A 87 -0.47 -3.86 -11.11
C LYS A 87 -0.90 -3.22 -12.40
N GLY A 88 -1.18 -1.91 -12.36
CA GLY A 88 -1.94 -1.23 -13.41
C GLY A 88 -3.30 -1.90 -13.62
N THR A 89 -3.56 -2.38 -14.83
CA THR A 89 -4.78 -3.12 -15.18
C THR A 89 -4.67 -4.64 -14.99
N ARG A 90 -3.47 -5.16 -14.67
CA ARG A 90 -3.23 -6.60 -14.51
C ARG A 90 -3.66 -7.04 -13.12
N TYR A 91 -4.55 -8.04 -13.08
CA TYR A 91 -4.93 -8.74 -11.85
C TYR A 91 -3.87 -9.79 -11.49
N LEU A 92 -3.43 -9.78 -10.23
CA LEU A 92 -2.38 -10.64 -9.69
C LEU A 92 -2.95 -11.55 -8.59
N ALA A 93 -3.42 -10.96 -7.48
CA ALA A 93 -4.14 -11.59 -6.37
C ALA A 93 -3.64 -13.01 -6.01
N GLU A 94 -4.37 -14.07 -6.34
CA GLU A 94 -4.01 -15.46 -6.02
C GLU A 94 -2.64 -15.90 -6.56
N LYS A 95 -2.05 -15.14 -7.50
CA LYS A 95 -0.70 -15.37 -8.04
C LYS A 95 0.40 -14.74 -7.19
N GLU A 96 0.05 -13.92 -6.20
CA GLU A 96 0.98 -13.25 -5.30
C GLU A 96 0.84 -13.82 -3.88
N THR A 97 1.96 -13.89 -3.18
CA THR A 97 1.99 -14.37 -1.80
C THR A 97 1.62 -13.24 -0.84
N TRP A 98 1.00 -13.62 0.28
CA TRP A 98 0.84 -12.70 1.41
C TRP A 98 2.21 -12.35 2.01
N ILE A 99 2.37 -11.10 2.40
CA ILE A 99 3.48 -10.59 3.18
C ILE A 99 2.95 -10.31 4.58
N ASP A 100 3.41 -11.07 5.56
CA ASP A 100 3.06 -10.87 6.97
C ASP A 100 3.99 -9.84 7.64
N TYR A 101 3.41 -9.02 8.53
CA TYR A 101 4.12 -8.02 9.30
C TYR A 101 4.02 -8.39 10.79
N PRO A 102 5.14 -8.69 11.46
CA PRO A 102 5.14 -9.01 12.89
C PRO A 102 4.55 -7.85 13.71
N ASP A 103 3.78 -8.19 14.73
CA ASP A 103 3.22 -7.20 15.66
C ASP A 103 4.33 -6.49 16.44
N LEU A 104 4.03 -5.25 16.85
CA LEU A 104 4.92 -4.50 17.73
C LEU A 104 4.96 -5.17 19.13
N PRO A 105 6.12 -5.13 19.82
CA PRO A 105 6.25 -5.68 21.16
C PRO A 105 5.38 -4.97 22.22
#